data_AF-A0A5C1A933-F1
#
_entry.id   AF-A0A5C1A933-F1
#
_cell.length_a   1.000
_cell.length_b   1.000
_cell.length_c   1.000
_cell.angle_alpha   90.00
_cell.angle_beta   90.00
_cell.angle_gamma   90.00
#
_symmetry.space_group_name_H-M   'P 1'
#
loop_
_entity.id
_entity.type
_entity.pdbx_description
1 polymer ?
#
loop_
_entity_poly.entity_id
_entity_poly.type
_entity_poly.pdbx_seq_one_letter_code
_entity_poly.pdbx_strand_id
1 'polypeptide(L)'
;MIGRRFATFAAFATLPSAIAQSPQIPPPVEPRARIIPADPATPRELPESLTAKPAVKLPQAENLATLDPKTIAVKRLAGAWQVWINDQPFRSLGDNADDANDIARTLRELYPQQWASIGTGRAVVEYGLTLDNDQKLTAPQVAGFARTMTAMDRKTLRVERVRGMWCLRDDGNLFLNFGQFQLDAEQALAVAQKYGFNRIGTVGRKEAVMTFFTSGPDGIAPQAKVPPAVLYRAQVDSMTRVGIPLPQYSLMGTRKPVSPNEVEYVGEMVKLDSRKVELRAKGGEVVLASGTEILGKFGNDEFTARDALRMVRDARFTDYCKFGTAGVTFFLSNGQAPRNMPLHTLGQRFDPAGMRLLEARGGWWVADANSHPLLPAGSQQEAEALKKVMLAFGFDQICTLSVGGKVVMTIPAKAR
;
A
#
# COMPACT_ATOMS: atom_id res chain seq x y z
N MET A 1 38.15 -35.64 37.91
CA MET A 1 37.86 -34.91 39.16
C MET A 1 38.28 -33.46 39.02
N ILE A 2 37.41 -32.56 38.53
CA ILE A 2 37.55 -31.10 38.71
C ILE A 2 36.12 -30.56 38.86
N GLY A 3 35.77 -30.19 40.10
CA GLY A 3 34.46 -29.63 40.44
C GLY A 3 34.46 -28.11 40.24
N ARG A 4 33.42 -27.59 39.59
CA ARG A 4 33.10 -26.15 39.58
C ARG A 4 31.74 -25.93 40.24
N ARG A 5 31.78 -25.21 41.36
CA ARG A 5 30.62 -24.72 42.11
C ARG A 5 30.01 -23.54 41.33
N PHE A 6 28.71 -23.60 41.06
CA PHE A 6 27.92 -22.43 40.67
C PHE A 6 27.31 -21.80 41.92
N ALA A 7 27.60 -20.52 42.14
CA ALA A 7 26.98 -19.71 43.17
C ALA A 7 25.70 -19.08 42.62
N THR A 8 24.57 -19.38 43.26
CA THR A 8 23.25 -18.84 42.97
C THR A 8 23.09 -17.51 43.74
N PHE A 9 23.02 -16.39 43.02
CA PHE A 9 22.62 -15.10 43.60
C PHE A 9 21.13 -14.89 43.34
N ALA A 10 20.33 -14.95 44.42
CA ALA A 10 18.93 -14.54 44.42
C ALA A 10 18.86 -13.06 44.79
N ALA A 11 18.43 -12.20 43.86
CA ALA A 11 18.12 -10.81 44.12
C ALA A 11 16.63 -10.68 44.47
N PHE A 12 16.35 -10.34 45.73
CA PHE A 12 15.02 -9.97 46.20
C PHE A 12 14.70 -8.54 45.72
N ALA A 13 13.66 -8.41 44.89
CA ALA A 13 13.12 -7.11 44.51
C ALA A 13 12.10 -6.63 45.57
N THR A 14 12.41 -5.50 46.19
CA THR A 14 11.53 -4.76 47.09
C THR A 14 10.34 -4.16 46.35
N LEU A 15 9.14 -4.52 46.77
CA LEU A 15 7.87 -3.92 46.31
C LEU A 15 7.70 -2.51 46.91
N PRO A 16 7.26 -1.50 46.14
CA PRO A 16 6.88 -0.21 46.70
C PRO A 16 5.53 -0.30 47.42
N SER A 17 5.50 0.22 48.66
CA SER A 17 4.30 0.35 49.47
C SER A 17 3.32 1.35 48.85
N ALA A 18 2.09 0.90 48.57
CA ALA A 18 0.99 1.77 48.19
C ALA A 18 0.45 2.49 49.42
N ILE A 19 0.61 3.82 49.45
CA ILE A 19 0.00 4.69 50.47
C ILE A 19 -1.47 4.88 50.10
N ALA A 20 -2.36 4.36 50.94
CA ALA A 20 -3.80 4.56 50.83
C ALA A 20 -4.14 6.05 51.06
N GLN A 21 -4.67 6.72 50.04
CA GLN A 21 -5.23 8.06 50.17
C GLN A 21 -6.58 7.98 50.88
N SER A 22 -6.71 8.72 51.98
CA SER A 22 -7.95 8.85 52.73
C SER A 22 -9.04 9.55 51.88
N PRO A 23 -10.31 9.13 51.99
CA PRO A 23 -11.43 9.77 51.30
C PRO A 23 -11.68 11.18 51.85
N GLN A 24 -11.55 12.20 50.99
CA GLN A 24 -11.92 13.57 51.32
C GLN A 24 -13.45 13.72 51.37
N ILE A 25 -13.94 14.23 52.50
CA ILE A 25 -15.34 14.56 52.72
C ILE A 25 -15.69 15.82 51.92
N PRO A 26 -16.74 15.81 51.07
CA PRO A 26 -17.14 16.98 50.31
C PRO A 26 -17.68 18.10 51.24
N PRO A 27 -17.43 19.38 50.91
CA PRO A 27 -17.87 20.51 51.72
C PRO A 27 -19.41 20.65 51.77
N PRO A 28 -19.94 21.35 52.78
CA PRO A 28 -21.38 21.52 52.98
C PRO A 28 -22.01 22.30 51.82
N VAL A 29 -23.12 21.77 51.31
CA VAL A 29 -23.91 22.38 50.24
C VAL A 29 -24.64 23.61 50.78
N GLU A 30 -24.30 24.79 50.25
CA GLU A 30 -24.99 26.04 50.57
C GLU A 30 -26.45 26.03 50.08
N PRO A 31 -27.36 26.69 50.82
CA PRO A 31 -28.78 26.77 50.47
C PRO A 31 -28.98 27.53 49.14
N ARG A 32 -29.49 26.81 48.14
CA ARG A 32 -29.83 27.36 46.81
C ARG A 32 -30.86 28.47 46.95
N ALA A 33 -30.49 29.68 46.53
CA ALA A 33 -31.41 30.79 46.35
C ALA A 33 -32.55 30.41 45.40
N ARG A 34 -33.79 30.76 45.76
CA ARG A 34 -34.98 30.58 44.92
C ARG A 34 -34.79 31.36 43.62
N ILE A 35 -34.69 30.64 42.51
CA ILE A 35 -34.68 31.21 41.16
C ILE A 35 -36.11 31.70 40.88
N ILE A 36 -36.26 33.01 40.78
CA ILE A 36 -37.48 33.66 40.28
C ILE A 36 -37.52 33.39 38.76
N PRO A 37 -38.64 32.91 38.20
CA PRO A 37 -38.74 32.64 36.76
C PRO A 37 -38.58 33.96 35.99
N ALA A 38 -37.46 34.10 35.28
CA ALA A 38 -37.24 35.17 34.34
C ALA A 38 -38.13 34.96 33.11
N ASP A 39 -38.65 36.06 32.57
CA ASP A 39 -39.44 36.09 31.34
C ASP A 39 -38.77 35.32 30.20
N PRO A 40 -39.55 34.68 29.30
CA PRO A 40 -39.03 33.90 28.18
C PRO A 40 -38.21 34.79 27.25
N ALA A 41 -36.89 34.76 27.43
CA ALA A 41 -35.95 35.44 26.55
C ALA A 41 -36.14 34.91 25.12
N THR A 42 -36.35 35.84 24.19
CA THR A 42 -36.35 35.58 22.75
C THR A 42 -35.11 34.76 22.37
N PRO A 43 -35.25 33.66 21.60
CA PRO A 43 -34.13 32.80 21.22
C PRO A 43 -33.02 33.64 20.60
N ARG A 44 -31.89 33.74 21.31
CA ARG A 44 -30.71 34.44 20.82
C ARG A 44 -30.15 33.64 19.65
N GLU A 45 -30.24 34.19 18.44
CA GLU A 45 -29.66 33.58 17.25
C GLU A 45 -28.18 33.30 17.51
N LEU A 46 -27.81 32.02 17.42
CA LEU A 46 -26.42 31.59 17.56
C LEU A 46 -25.62 32.24 16.43
N PRO A 47 -24.47 32.88 16.74
CA PRO A 47 -23.67 33.52 15.71
C PRO A 47 -23.27 32.50 14.64
N GLU A 48 -23.58 32.82 13.38
CA GLU A 48 -23.32 31.98 12.20
C GLU A 48 -21.85 31.57 12.06
N SER A 49 -20.92 32.26 12.74
CA SER A 49 -19.50 31.96 12.73
C SER A 49 -19.12 30.63 13.41
N LEU A 50 -20.00 30.02 14.20
CA LEU A 50 -19.74 28.74 14.87
C LEU A 50 -20.07 27.50 14.01
N THR A 51 -20.73 27.66 12.86
CA THR A 51 -21.14 26.51 12.01
C THR A 51 -20.24 26.29 10.80
N ALA A 52 -19.32 27.21 10.50
CA ALA A 52 -18.40 27.06 9.37
C ALA A 52 -17.38 25.95 9.65
N LYS A 53 -17.59 24.77 9.06
CA LYS A 53 -16.62 23.66 9.11
C LYS A 53 -15.29 24.15 8.51
N PRO A 54 -14.15 24.01 9.20
CA PRO A 54 -12.87 24.48 8.70
C PRO A 54 -12.55 23.82 7.35
N ALA A 55 -12.08 24.62 6.40
CA ALA A 55 -11.70 24.14 5.08
C ALA A 55 -10.53 23.15 5.21
N VAL A 56 -10.72 21.91 4.74
CA VAL A 56 -9.70 20.86 4.75
C VAL A 56 -8.62 21.23 3.72
N LYS A 57 -7.37 21.41 4.18
CA LYS A 57 -6.21 21.65 3.31
C LYS A 57 -5.75 20.33 2.69
N LEU A 58 -5.59 20.29 1.37
CA LEU A 58 -5.10 19.12 0.66
C LEU A 58 -3.56 19.07 0.68
N PRO A 59 -2.93 17.91 0.93
CA PRO A 59 -1.49 17.72 0.82
C PRO A 59 -0.92 18.04 -0.57
N GLN A 60 -1.65 17.69 -1.62
CA GLN A 60 -1.27 17.90 -3.02
C GLN A 60 -2.41 18.59 -3.78
N ALA A 61 -2.05 19.34 -4.83
CA ALA A 61 -3.02 19.93 -5.74
C ALA A 61 -3.75 18.82 -6.52
N GLU A 62 -5.07 18.97 -6.67
CA GLU A 62 -5.88 18.00 -7.41
C GLU A 62 -5.65 18.16 -8.92
N ASN A 63 -5.46 17.03 -9.61
CA ASN A 63 -5.41 17.00 -11.07
C ASN A 63 -6.78 16.56 -11.61
N LEU A 64 -7.69 17.53 -11.76
CA LEU A 64 -9.05 17.32 -12.22
C LEU A 64 -9.11 17.39 -13.75
N ALA A 65 -9.51 16.29 -14.38
CA ALA A 65 -9.83 16.23 -15.80
C ALA A 65 -11.32 16.50 -16.01
N THR A 66 -11.67 17.32 -17.01
CA THR A 66 -13.07 17.54 -17.41
C THR A 66 -13.58 16.35 -18.21
N LEU A 67 -14.76 15.84 -17.86
CA LEU A 67 -15.41 14.72 -18.53
C LEU A 67 -16.80 15.13 -19.03
N ASP A 68 -17.17 14.70 -20.24
CA ASP A 68 -18.57 14.69 -20.67
C ASP A 68 -19.12 13.26 -20.55
N PRO A 69 -20.00 12.97 -19.57
CA PRO A 69 -20.60 11.66 -19.39
C PRO A 69 -21.31 11.10 -20.63
N LYS A 70 -21.79 11.97 -21.54
CA LYS A 70 -22.51 11.54 -22.75
C LYS A 70 -21.58 10.93 -23.81
N THR A 71 -20.30 11.27 -23.76
CA THR A 71 -19.29 10.78 -24.71
C THR A 71 -18.68 9.44 -24.31
N ILE A 72 -19.06 8.91 -23.14
CA ILE A 72 -18.51 7.64 -22.64
C ILE A 72 -18.86 6.52 -23.61
N ALA A 73 -17.85 5.91 -24.21
CA ALA A 73 -17.99 4.81 -25.16
C ALA A 73 -17.04 3.66 -24.83
N VAL A 74 -17.44 2.44 -25.18
CA VAL A 74 -16.57 1.26 -25.14
C VAL A 74 -16.22 0.90 -26.57
N LYS A 75 -14.92 0.86 -26.89
CA LYS A 75 -14.42 0.56 -28.24
C LYS A 75 -13.43 -0.60 -28.16
N ARG A 76 -13.42 -1.48 -29.16
CA ARG A 76 -12.37 -2.49 -29.34
C ARG A 76 -11.38 -2.00 -30.39
N LEU A 77 -10.16 -1.69 -29.98
CA LEU A 77 -9.10 -1.13 -30.84
C LEU A 77 -7.81 -1.90 -30.64
N ALA A 78 -7.17 -2.30 -31.76
CA ALA A 78 -5.93 -3.09 -31.75
C ALA A 78 -6.04 -4.36 -30.87
N GLY A 79 -7.18 -5.05 -30.93
CA GLY A 79 -7.45 -6.25 -30.14
C GLY A 79 -7.96 -5.99 -28.71
N ALA A 80 -7.64 -4.83 -28.11
CA ALA A 80 -8.00 -4.50 -26.73
C ALA A 80 -9.32 -3.71 -26.62
N TRP A 81 -10.11 -4.04 -25.61
CA TRP A 81 -11.24 -3.27 -25.12
C TRP A 81 -10.77 -2.05 -24.34
N GLN A 82 -11.29 -0.90 -24.72
CA GLN A 82 -10.95 0.39 -24.12
C GLN A 82 -12.22 1.18 -23.81
N VAL A 83 -12.19 1.91 -22.70
CA VAL A 83 -13.18 2.93 -22.35
C VAL A 83 -12.65 4.27 -22.86
N TRP A 84 -13.49 5.00 -23.58
CA TRP A 84 -13.19 6.29 -24.20
C TRP A 84 -14.10 7.36 -23.63
N ILE A 85 -13.55 8.57 -23.43
CA ILE A 85 -14.26 9.75 -22.94
C ILE A 85 -13.71 10.96 -23.70
N ASN A 86 -14.58 11.84 -24.20
CA ASN A 86 -14.20 13.00 -25.03
C ASN A 86 -13.29 12.63 -26.22
N ASP A 87 -13.58 11.51 -26.89
CA ASP A 87 -12.73 10.94 -27.95
C ASP A 87 -11.26 10.71 -27.57
N GLN A 88 -10.98 10.55 -26.27
CA GLN A 88 -9.68 10.13 -25.77
C GLN A 88 -9.78 8.77 -25.06
N PRO A 89 -8.74 7.92 -25.17
CA PRO A 89 -8.71 6.66 -24.42
C PRO A 89 -8.57 6.97 -22.93
N PHE A 90 -9.59 6.62 -22.15
CA PHE A 90 -9.60 6.77 -20.71
C PHE A 90 -8.93 5.58 -20.02
N ARG A 91 -9.23 4.36 -20.46
CA ARG A 91 -8.64 3.13 -19.90
C ARG A 91 -8.62 1.99 -20.91
N SER A 92 -7.54 1.20 -20.89
CA SER A 92 -7.44 -0.05 -21.65
C SER A 92 -7.51 -1.25 -20.71
N LEU A 93 -8.32 -2.25 -21.07
CA LEU A 93 -8.57 -3.45 -20.26
C LEU A 93 -8.20 -4.76 -20.99
N GLY A 94 -7.43 -4.68 -22.07
CA GLY A 94 -7.04 -5.86 -22.84
C GLY A 94 -8.26 -6.59 -23.41
N ASP A 95 -8.34 -7.91 -23.28
CA ASP A 95 -9.43 -8.70 -23.87
C ASP A 95 -10.73 -8.72 -23.02
N ASN A 96 -10.78 -7.97 -21.91
CA ASN A 96 -11.90 -8.04 -20.97
C ASN A 96 -13.03 -7.03 -21.29
N ALA A 97 -13.95 -7.46 -22.16
CA ALA A 97 -15.11 -6.66 -22.56
C ALA A 97 -16.06 -6.35 -21.39
N ASP A 98 -16.27 -7.33 -20.49
CA ASP A 98 -17.22 -7.21 -19.38
C ASP A 98 -16.81 -6.09 -18.42
N ASP A 99 -15.52 -6.05 -18.06
CA ASP A 99 -15.01 -5.01 -17.18
C ASP A 99 -15.03 -3.63 -17.86
N ALA A 100 -14.85 -3.55 -19.18
CA ALA A 100 -14.94 -2.29 -19.93
C ALA A 100 -16.37 -1.72 -19.91
N ASN A 101 -17.35 -2.60 -20.12
CA ASN A 101 -18.76 -2.25 -20.05
C ASN A 101 -19.19 -1.88 -18.63
N ASP A 102 -18.69 -2.60 -17.62
CA ASP A 102 -18.98 -2.30 -16.22
C ASP A 102 -18.40 -0.93 -15.80
N ILE A 103 -17.19 -0.57 -16.25
CA ILE A 103 -16.62 0.78 -16.02
C ILE A 103 -17.47 1.84 -16.73
N ALA A 104 -17.77 1.66 -18.02
CA ALA A 104 -18.55 2.63 -18.77
C ALA A 104 -19.96 2.83 -18.19
N ARG A 105 -20.63 1.76 -17.76
CA ARG A 105 -21.91 1.85 -17.05
C ARG A 105 -21.77 2.64 -15.75
N THR A 106 -20.77 2.32 -14.94
CA THR A 106 -20.50 3.01 -13.67
C THR A 106 -20.28 4.51 -13.90
N LEU A 107 -19.44 4.89 -14.86
CA LEU A 107 -19.17 6.30 -15.16
C LEU A 107 -20.41 7.04 -15.67
N ARG A 108 -21.24 6.42 -16.53
CA ARG A 108 -22.49 7.06 -17.00
C ARG A 108 -23.48 7.30 -15.87
N GLU A 109 -23.52 6.40 -14.90
CA GLU A 109 -24.42 6.49 -13.75
C GLU A 109 -23.93 7.50 -12.72
N LEU A 110 -22.62 7.54 -12.45
CA LEU A 110 -22.00 8.57 -11.61
C LEU A 110 -22.17 9.97 -12.21
N TYR A 111 -22.32 10.04 -13.53
CA TYR A 111 -22.42 11.27 -14.32
C TYR A 111 -21.35 12.34 -13.95
N PRO A 112 -20.06 11.98 -13.82
CA PRO A 112 -19.05 12.91 -13.33
C PRO A 112 -18.70 13.94 -14.40
N GLN A 113 -18.63 15.21 -14.01
CA GLN A 113 -18.17 16.31 -14.87
C GLN A 113 -16.68 16.58 -14.70
N GLN A 114 -16.13 16.23 -13.53
CA GLN A 114 -14.70 16.22 -13.29
C GLN A 114 -14.28 14.86 -12.72
N TRP A 115 -13.06 14.45 -13.05
CA TRP A 115 -12.48 13.19 -12.58
C TRP A 115 -11.04 13.40 -12.15
N ALA A 116 -10.65 12.74 -11.05
CA ALA A 116 -9.28 12.69 -10.61
C ALA A 116 -8.91 11.28 -10.18
N SER A 117 -7.61 11.02 -10.19
CA SER A 117 -7.02 9.78 -9.67
C SER A 117 -5.99 10.11 -8.61
N ILE A 118 -5.90 9.25 -7.59
CA ILE A 118 -4.94 9.33 -6.51
C ILE A 118 -4.07 8.07 -6.55
N GLY A 119 -2.75 8.27 -6.55
CA GLY A 119 -1.75 7.21 -6.52
C GLY A 119 -0.57 7.47 -7.46
N THR A 120 0.64 7.40 -6.91
CA THR A 120 1.90 7.59 -7.63
C THR A 120 2.23 6.31 -8.42
N GLY A 121 2.41 6.46 -9.74
CA GLY A 121 2.73 5.36 -10.65
C GLY A 121 1.55 4.45 -11.03
N ARG A 122 0.59 4.25 -10.13
CA ARG A 122 -0.68 3.54 -10.39
C ARG A 122 -1.81 4.21 -9.61
N ALA A 123 -2.94 4.45 -10.28
CA ALA A 123 -4.17 4.88 -9.60
C ALA A 123 -4.62 3.80 -8.60
N VAL A 124 -4.68 4.18 -7.33
CA VAL A 124 -5.17 3.33 -6.22
C VAL A 124 -6.67 3.57 -6.02
N VAL A 125 -7.09 4.83 -6.09
CA VAL A 125 -8.49 5.24 -6.01
C VAL A 125 -8.74 6.42 -6.95
N GLU A 126 -9.94 6.45 -7.50
CA GLU A 126 -10.41 7.50 -8.38
C GLU A 126 -11.66 8.16 -7.80
N TYR A 127 -12.00 9.35 -8.27
CA TYR A 127 -13.23 9.98 -7.86
C TYR A 127 -13.75 10.91 -8.95
N GLY A 128 -15.07 10.89 -9.09
CA GLY A 128 -15.81 11.83 -9.90
C GLY A 128 -16.42 12.93 -9.04
N LEU A 129 -16.56 14.12 -9.60
CA LEU A 129 -17.29 15.23 -9.02
C LEU A 129 -18.36 15.70 -10.01
N THR A 130 -19.51 16.11 -9.46
CA THR A 130 -20.64 16.70 -10.18
C THR A 130 -20.82 18.15 -9.76
N LEU A 131 -21.23 19.03 -10.66
CA LEU A 131 -21.67 20.37 -10.30
C LEU A 131 -23.11 20.28 -9.76
N ASP A 132 -23.34 20.89 -8.61
CA ASP A 132 -24.70 21.12 -8.12
C ASP A 132 -25.36 22.33 -8.82
N ASN A 133 -26.56 22.70 -8.39
CA ASN A 133 -27.30 23.85 -8.94
C ASN A 133 -26.53 25.17 -8.78
N ASP A 134 -25.62 25.25 -7.80
CA ASP A 134 -24.80 26.42 -7.49
C ASP A 134 -23.42 26.38 -8.18
N GLN A 135 -23.23 25.48 -9.16
CA GLN A 135 -21.95 25.25 -9.84
C GLN A 135 -20.82 24.85 -8.88
N LYS A 136 -21.15 24.29 -7.72
CA LYS A 136 -20.16 23.80 -6.76
C LYS A 136 -19.92 22.31 -6.99
N LEU A 137 -18.65 21.94 -6.94
CA LEU A 137 -18.24 20.54 -7.06
C LEU A 137 -18.67 19.75 -5.82
N THR A 138 -19.46 18.72 -6.05
CA THR A 138 -20.01 17.82 -5.05
C THR A 138 -19.74 16.38 -5.43
N ALA A 139 -19.75 15.50 -4.42
CA ALA A 139 -19.62 14.07 -4.63
C ALA A 139 -20.91 13.52 -5.27
N PRO A 140 -20.81 12.69 -6.32
CA PRO A 140 -21.99 12.05 -6.92
C PRO A 140 -22.67 11.14 -5.90
N GLN A 141 -24.00 11.25 -5.82
CA GLN A 141 -24.83 10.37 -5.01
C GLN A 141 -25.33 9.20 -5.84
N VAL A 142 -25.04 7.97 -5.40
CA VAL A 142 -25.35 6.75 -6.17
C VAL A 142 -26.44 5.94 -5.49
N ALA A 143 -27.51 5.67 -6.24
CA ALA A 143 -28.66 4.91 -5.80
C ALA A 143 -28.59 3.40 -6.15
N GLY A 144 -27.40 2.78 -6.05
CA GLY A 144 -27.32 1.34 -5.77
C GLY A 144 -26.84 0.36 -6.85
N PHE A 145 -26.06 0.74 -7.86
CA PHE A 145 -25.63 -0.24 -8.89
C PHE A 145 -24.16 -0.66 -8.91
N ALA A 146 -23.25 -0.02 -8.16
CA ALA A 146 -21.90 -0.58 -8.09
C ALA A 146 -21.97 -1.97 -7.44
N ARG A 147 -21.38 -2.96 -8.10
CA ARG A 147 -21.46 -4.38 -7.71
C ARG A 147 -21.11 -4.59 -6.25
N THR A 148 -20.11 -3.85 -5.76
CA THR A 148 -19.68 -3.88 -4.38
C THR A 148 -19.48 -2.44 -3.91
N MET A 149 -20.29 -2.02 -2.94
CA MET A 149 -20.12 -0.78 -2.21
C MET A 149 -19.80 -1.10 -0.76
N THR A 150 -18.72 -0.52 -0.25
CA THR A 150 -18.37 -0.62 1.17
C THR A 150 -18.52 0.76 1.82
N ALA A 151 -19.29 0.84 2.89
CA ALA A 151 -19.42 2.08 3.66
C ALA A 151 -18.15 2.37 4.45
N MET A 152 -17.81 3.65 4.57
CA MET A 152 -16.71 4.17 5.37
C MET A 152 -17.26 4.96 6.54
N ASP A 153 -16.80 4.68 7.76
CA ASP A 153 -17.08 5.56 8.89
C ASP A 153 -16.14 6.78 8.86
N ARG A 154 -16.69 7.91 8.40
CA ARG A 154 -15.96 9.19 8.30
C ARG A 154 -15.43 9.71 9.63
N LYS A 155 -15.99 9.28 10.77
CA LYS A 155 -15.54 9.74 12.10
C LYS A 155 -14.26 9.04 12.52
N THR A 156 -14.07 7.79 12.10
CA THR A 156 -12.91 6.96 12.46
C THR A 156 -11.94 6.74 11.30
N LEU A 157 -12.29 7.26 10.11
CA LEU A 157 -11.46 7.24 8.91
C LEU A 157 -10.12 7.93 9.14
N ARG A 158 -9.03 7.19 8.91
CA ARG A 158 -7.65 7.64 9.14
C ARG A 158 -6.68 6.96 8.18
N VAL A 159 -5.49 7.55 8.08
CA VAL A 159 -4.33 6.91 7.45
C VAL A 159 -3.52 6.22 8.54
N GLU A 160 -3.19 4.95 8.32
CA GLU A 160 -2.44 4.15 9.27
C GLU A 160 -1.42 3.27 8.54
N ARG A 161 -0.27 3.01 9.18
CA ARG A 161 0.75 2.12 8.64
C ARG A 161 0.48 0.68 9.08
N VAL A 162 0.09 -0.17 8.14
CA VAL A 162 -0.25 -1.59 8.37
C VAL A 162 0.76 -2.47 7.65
N ARG A 163 1.51 -3.29 8.41
CA ARG A 163 2.60 -4.15 7.88
C ARG A 163 3.57 -3.39 6.97
N GLY A 164 3.94 -2.18 7.38
CA GLY A 164 4.86 -1.34 6.62
C GLY A 164 4.24 -0.49 5.51
N MET A 165 2.98 -0.72 5.15
CA MET A 165 2.28 -0.02 4.06
C MET A 165 1.30 1.04 4.58
N TRP A 166 1.20 2.16 3.89
CA TRP A 166 0.24 3.21 4.17
C TRP A 166 -1.14 2.82 3.64
N CYS A 167 -2.10 2.72 4.54
CA CYS A 167 -3.46 2.31 4.22
C CYS A 167 -4.47 3.36 4.69
N LEU A 168 -5.55 3.53 3.92
CA LEU A 168 -6.73 4.25 4.37
C LEU A 168 -7.70 3.24 5.01
N ARG A 169 -8.05 3.46 6.27
CA ARG A 169 -8.93 2.56 7.04
C ARG A 169 -9.85 3.33 7.98
N ASP A 170 -10.94 2.70 8.37
CA ASP A 170 -11.71 3.08 9.55
C ASP A 170 -11.50 2.03 10.66
N ASP A 171 -12.25 2.09 11.75
CA ASP A 171 -12.07 1.12 12.84
C ASP A 171 -12.36 -0.33 12.45
N GLY A 172 -13.28 -0.56 11.51
CA GLY A 172 -13.73 -1.90 11.11
C GLY A 172 -13.08 -2.45 9.84
N ASN A 173 -12.62 -1.59 8.94
CA ASN A 173 -12.24 -1.98 7.59
C ASN A 173 -10.96 -1.32 7.10
N LEU A 174 -10.14 -2.08 6.38
CA LEU A 174 -9.04 -1.58 5.57
C LEU A 174 -9.54 -1.41 4.12
N PHE A 175 -9.54 -0.17 3.62
CA PHE A 175 -10.16 0.14 2.34
C PHE A 175 -9.16 0.19 1.17
N LEU A 176 -8.07 0.92 1.34
CA LEU A 176 -7.11 1.20 0.28
C LEU A 176 -5.69 1.01 0.80
N ASN A 177 -4.81 0.47 -0.04
CA ASN A 177 -3.39 0.28 0.23
C ASN A 177 -2.57 1.09 -0.78
N PHE A 178 -1.90 2.13 -0.30
CA PHE A 178 -1.06 3.04 -1.08
C PHE A 178 0.42 2.64 -1.04
N GLY A 179 0.74 1.48 -0.46
CA GLY A 179 2.10 0.99 -0.33
C GLY A 179 3.01 1.93 0.43
N GLN A 180 4.10 2.39 -0.19
CA GLN A 180 5.08 3.28 0.46
C GLN A 180 4.71 4.76 0.37
N PHE A 181 3.63 5.12 -0.33
CA PHE A 181 3.28 6.52 -0.64
C PHE A 181 2.35 7.13 0.43
N GLN A 182 2.94 7.66 1.51
CA GLN A 182 2.20 8.31 2.58
C GLN A 182 1.35 9.49 2.09
N LEU A 183 1.94 10.36 1.25
CA LEU A 183 1.26 11.56 0.75
C LEU A 183 0.00 11.23 -0.06
N ASP A 184 0.01 10.12 -0.81
CA ASP A 184 -1.16 9.68 -1.58
C ASP A 184 -2.29 9.19 -0.65
N ALA A 185 -1.94 8.49 0.43
CA ALA A 185 -2.90 8.04 1.43
C ALA A 185 -3.53 9.23 2.18
N GLU A 186 -2.70 10.21 2.57
CA GLU A 186 -3.17 11.46 3.21
C GLU A 186 -4.02 12.29 2.25
N GLN A 187 -3.64 12.37 0.97
CA GLN A 187 -4.46 13.00 -0.06
C GLN A 187 -5.83 12.34 -0.18
N ALA A 188 -5.88 11.01 -0.18
CA ALA A 188 -7.14 10.27 -0.23
C ALA A 188 -8.04 10.54 0.99
N LEU A 189 -7.46 10.59 2.19
CA LEU A 189 -8.19 10.97 3.41
C LEU A 189 -8.74 12.40 3.31
N ALA A 190 -7.91 13.36 2.89
CA ALA A 190 -8.28 14.76 2.78
C ALA A 190 -9.38 14.98 1.73
N VAL A 191 -9.30 14.30 0.58
CA VAL A 191 -10.34 14.28 -0.47
C VAL A 191 -11.64 13.68 0.06
N ALA A 192 -11.58 12.54 0.76
CA ALA A 192 -12.76 11.92 1.37
C ALA A 192 -13.46 12.85 2.37
N GLN A 193 -12.69 13.58 3.18
CA GLN A 193 -13.22 14.53 4.15
C GLN A 193 -13.78 15.79 3.49
N LYS A 194 -13.09 16.34 2.47
CA LYS A 194 -13.45 17.56 1.73
C LYS A 194 -14.78 17.42 1.00
N TYR A 195 -14.95 16.37 0.20
CA TYR A 195 -16.17 16.16 -0.59
C TYR A 195 -17.22 15.31 0.12
N GLY A 196 -16.91 14.78 1.30
CA GLY A 196 -17.83 14.00 2.11
C GLY A 196 -18.10 12.60 1.59
N PHE A 197 -17.15 12.02 0.86
CA PHE A 197 -17.22 10.63 0.44
C PHE A 197 -17.33 9.71 1.67
N ASN A 198 -18.34 8.85 1.67
CA ASN A 198 -18.63 7.91 2.76
C ASN A 198 -18.73 6.45 2.27
N ARG A 199 -18.40 6.19 1.00
CA ARG A 199 -18.42 4.86 0.39
C ARG A 199 -17.26 4.69 -0.59
N ILE A 200 -16.80 3.46 -0.71
CA ILE A 200 -15.89 3.02 -1.77
C ILE A 200 -16.60 1.99 -2.63
N GLY A 201 -16.63 2.25 -3.93
CA GLY A 201 -17.10 1.33 -4.95
C GLY A 201 -15.94 0.64 -5.65
N THR A 202 -16.13 -0.63 -6.00
CA THR A 202 -15.18 -1.37 -6.85
C THR A 202 -15.88 -1.89 -8.09
N VAL A 203 -15.21 -1.78 -9.24
CA VAL A 203 -15.63 -2.34 -10.52
C VAL A 203 -14.67 -3.45 -10.91
N GLY A 204 -15.22 -4.57 -11.41
CA GLY A 204 -14.49 -5.77 -11.80
C GLY A 204 -15.03 -7.03 -11.11
N ARG A 205 -15.02 -8.18 -11.80
CA ARG A 205 -15.61 -9.43 -11.26
C ARG A 205 -14.64 -10.26 -10.42
N LYS A 206 -13.42 -10.47 -10.93
CA LYS A 206 -12.39 -11.29 -10.26
C LYS A 206 -11.37 -10.43 -9.54
N GLU A 207 -10.96 -9.35 -10.19
CA GLU A 207 -10.02 -8.36 -9.68
C GLU A 207 -10.63 -6.98 -9.90
N ALA A 208 -10.45 -6.07 -8.95
CA ALA A 208 -10.92 -4.69 -9.09
C ALA A 208 -10.09 -3.98 -10.17
N VAL A 209 -10.73 -3.61 -11.27
CA VAL A 209 -10.12 -2.83 -12.37
C VAL A 209 -10.24 -1.33 -12.16
N MET A 210 -11.16 -0.90 -11.28
CA MET A 210 -11.35 0.48 -10.86
C MET A 210 -11.91 0.51 -9.44
N THR A 211 -11.33 1.34 -8.59
CA THR A 211 -11.82 1.63 -7.23
C THR A 211 -12.11 3.11 -7.16
N PHE A 212 -13.28 3.50 -6.66
CA PHE A 212 -13.69 4.90 -6.66
C PHE A 212 -14.40 5.32 -5.39
N PHE A 213 -14.29 6.60 -5.06
CA PHE A 213 -15.06 7.21 -3.98
C PHE A 213 -16.45 7.64 -4.45
N THR A 214 -17.43 7.53 -3.57
CA THR A 214 -18.80 8.01 -3.79
C THR A 214 -19.47 8.37 -2.46
N SER A 215 -20.57 9.10 -2.55
CA SER A 215 -21.41 9.46 -1.41
C SER A 215 -22.75 8.75 -1.51
N GLY A 216 -23.29 8.31 -0.39
CA GLY A 216 -24.67 7.83 -0.28
C GLY A 216 -25.33 8.35 1.00
N PRO A 217 -26.63 8.08 1.19
CA PRO A 217 -27.33 8.53 2.40
C PRO A 217 -26.65 7.99 3.66
N ASP A 218 -26.37 8.90 4.59
CA ASP A 218 -25.85 8.59 5.92
C ASP A 218 -26.92 7.80 6.68
N GLY A 219 -26.62 6.57 7.10
CA GLY A 219 -27.56 5.74 7.88
C GLY A 219 -27.65 4.28 7.47
N ILE A 220 -27.21 3.91 6.27
CA ILE A 220 -27.05 2.50 5.88
C ILE A 220 -25.59 2.11 6.08
N ALA A 221 -25.11 2.19 7.32
CA ALA A 221 -23.94 1.44 7.71
C ALA A 221 -24.40 -0.01 7.84
N PRO A 222 -23.96 -0.94 6.97
CA PRO A 222 -24.29 -2.34 7.17
C PRO A 222 -23.72 -2.74 8.52
N GLN A 223 -24.58 -3.02 9.50
CA GLN A 223 -24.14 -3.57 10.78
C GLN A 223 -23.53 -4.93 10.49
N ALA A 224 -22.20 -5.00 10.49
CA ALA A 224 -21.50 -6.27 10.38
C ALA A 224 -21.89 -7.12 11.59
N LYS A 225 -22.49 -8.29 11.35
CA LYS A 225 -22.77 -9.29 12.40
C LYS A 225 -21.50 -9.87 13.02
N VAL A 226 -20.35 -9.67 12.37
CA VAL A 226 -19.03 -10.16 12.81
C VAL A 226 -18.31 -9.05 13.59
N PRO A 227 -17.66 -9.35 14.73
CA PRO A 227 -16.86 -8.38 15.46
C PRO A 227 -15.83 -7.70 14.54
N PRO A 228 -15.78 -6.35 14.53
CA PRO A 228 -14.89 -5.60 13.63
C PRO A 228 -13.43 -6.06 13.65
N ALA A 229 -12.92 -6.43 14.83
CA ALA A 229 -11.55 -6.90 15.01
C ALA A 229 -11.21 -8.17 14.19
N VAL A 230 -12.18 -9.09 14.01
CA VAL A 230 -11.96 -10.34 13.28
C VAL A 230 -11.88 -10.06 11.77
N LEU A 231 -12.78 -9.24 11.25
CA LEU A 231 -12.77 -8.83 9.84
C LEU A 231 -11.50 -8.07 9.49
N TYR A 232 -11.10 -7.14 10.36
CA TYR A 232 -9.87 -6.39 10.16
C TYR A 232 -8.64 -7.31 10.06
N ARG A 233 -8.49 -8.27 10.98
CA ARG A 233 -7.34 -9.20 10.94
C ARG A 233 -7.32 -10.02 9.66
N ALA A 234 -8.48 -10.54 9.22
CA ALA A 234 -8.60 -11.26 7.96
C ALA A 234 -8.25 -10.38 6.74
N GLN A 235 -8.67 -9.11 6.74
CA GLN A 235 -8.30 -8.15 5.69
C GLN A 235 -6.79 -7.92 5.65
N VAL A 236 -6.16 -7.69 6.82
CA VAL A 236 -4.70 -7.51 6.94
C VAL A 236 -3.94 -8.77 6.46
N ASP A 237 -4.46 -9.96 6.77
CA ASP A 237 -3.90 -11.23 6.31
C ASP A 237 -4.10 -11.46 4.80
N SER A 238 -5.17 -10.92 4.22
CA SER A 238 -5.46 -11.00 2.78
C SER A 238 -4.73 -9.94 1.93
N MET A 239 -3.97 -9.03 2.55
CA MET A 239 -3.21 -8.01 1.82
C MET A 239 -2.21 -8.67 0.86
N THR A 240 -2.39 -8.42 -0.44
CA THR A 240 -1.48 -8.93 -1.48
C THR A 240 -0.14 -8.19 -1.50
N ARG A 241 -0.13 -6.92 -1.07
CA ARG A 241 1.03 -6.05 -0.94
C ARG A 241 1.27 -5.70 0.52
N VAL A 242 2.46 -5.99 1.02
CA VAL A 242 2.93 -5.65 2.37
C VAL A 242 4.34 -5.07 2.29
N GLY A 243 4.87 -4.48 3.35
CA GLY A 243 6.28 -4.13 3.41
C GLY A 243 7.15 -5.39 3.50
N ILE A 244 8.41 -5.29 3.08
CA ILE A 244 9.41 -6.35 3.26
C ILE A 244 9.78 -6.37 4.74
N PRO A 245 9.46 -7.43 5.49
CA PRO A 245 9.81 -7.51 6.90
C PRO A 245 11.32 -7.70 7.01
N LEU A 246 11.99 -6.79 7.72
CA LEU A 246 13.37 -6.97 8.14
C LEU A 246 13.35 -7.73 9.47
N PRO A 247 13.72 -9.02 9.50
CA PRO A 247 13.99 -9.67 10.77
C PRO A 247 15.11 -8.87 11.45
N GLN A 248 14.86 -8.39 12.68
CA GLN A 248 15.88 -7.66 13.41
C GLN A 248 17.10 -8.58 13.57
N TYR A 249 18.14 -8.26 12.82
CA TYR A 249 19.43 -8.93 12.97
C TYR A 249 20.05 -8.34 14.23
N SER A 250 19.99 -9.08 15.34
CA SER A 250 20.85 -8.78 16.47
C SER A 250 22.28 -8.80 15.94
N LEU A 251 23.01 -7.70 16.08
CA LEU A 251 24.43 -7.60 15.72
C LEU A 251 25.28 -8.71 16.34
N MET A 252 24.79 -9.38 17.40
CA MET A 252 25.44 -10.51 18.05
C MET A 252 25.08 -11.90 17.47
N GLY A 253 24.38 -11.98 16.33
CA GLY A 253 24.02 -13.26 15.70
C GLY A 253 22.99 -14.10 16.46
N THR A 254 22.52 -13.63 17.62
CA THR A 254 21.48 -14.28 18.40
C THR A 254 20.11 -13.84 17.90
N ARG A 255 19.34 -14.79 17.34
CA ARG A 255 17.95 -14.56 16.93
C ARG A 255 17.09 -14.38 18.18
N LYS A 256 16.94 -13.14 18.66
CA LYS A 256 15.93 -12.83 19.69
C LYS A 256 14.55 -12.95 19.04
N PRO A 257 13.55 -13.59 19.69
CA PRO A 257 12.18 -13.54 19.20
C PRO A 257 11.73 -12.08 19.16
N VAL A 258 11.52 -11.57 17.95
CA VAL A 258 11.09 -10.18 17.73
C VAL A 258 9.60 -10.10 18.01
N SER A 259 9.20 -9.14 18.83
CA SER A 259 7.78 -8.85 19.02
C SER A 259 7.16 -8.46 17.67
N PRO A 260 5.94 -8.90 17.31
CA PRO A 260 5.30 -8.53 16.05
C PRO A 260 5.24 -7.01 15.80
N ASN A 261 5.25 -6.21 16.86
CA ASN A 261 5.20 -4.75 16.80
C ASN A 261 6.57 -4.09 16.56
N GLU A 262 7.67 -4.85 16.59
CA GLU A 262 9.04 -4.35 16.44
C GLU A 262 9.66 -4.72 15.08
N VAL A 263 8.89 -5.33 14.18
CA VAL A 263 9.35 -5.66 12.84
C VAL A 263 9.47 -4.37 12.02
N GLU A 264 10.70 -4.01 11.65
CA GLU A 264 10.95 -2.93 10.70
C GLU A 264 10.52 -3.41 9.30
N TYR A 265 9.77 -2.57 8.59
CA TYR A 265 9.34 -2.85 7.23
C TYR A 265 9.97 -1.85 6.28
N VAL A 266 10.50 -2.36 5.17
CA VAL A 266 11.08 -1.56 4.08
C VAL A 266 10.52 -2.00 2.75
N GLY A 267 10.56 -1.15 1.73
CA GLY A 267 10.14 -1.55 0.39
C GLY A 267 8.70 -2.06 0.31
N GLU A 268 8.44 -2.82 -0.74
CA GLU A 268 7.15 -3.46 -1.04
C GLU A 268 7.41 -4.94 -1.36
N MET A 269 6.55 -5.81 -0.85
CA MET A 269 6.56 -7.25 -1.08
C MET A 269 5.17 -7.68 -1.54
N VAL A 270 5.12 -8.40 -2.65
CA VAL A 270 3.90 -8.94 -3.25
C VAL A 270 3.96 -10.46 -3.24
N LYS A 271 2.85 -11.10 -2.83
CA LYS A 271 2.73 -12.55 -2.95
C LYS A 271 2.70 -12.98 -4.41
N LEU A 272 3.55 -13.94 -4.75
CA LEU A 272 3.76 -14.43 -6.09
C LEU A 272 3.37 -15.91 -6.18
N ASP A 273 2.49 -16.24 -7.12
CA ASP A 273 2.27 -17.63 -7.54
C ASP A 273 3.13 -17.89 -8.79
N SER A 274 4.27 -18.57 -8.60
CA SER A 274 5.23 -18.85 -9.68
C SER A 274 4.60 -19.58 -10.87
N ARG A 275 3.52 -20.36 -10.64
CA ARG A 275 2.85 -21.12 -11.70
C ARG A 275 1.98 -20.24 -12.59
N LYS A 276 1.49 -19.12 -12.05
CA LYS A 276 0.68 -18.12 -12.77
C LYS A 276 1.52 -17.04 -13.44
N VAL A 277 2.84 -17.11 -13.34
CA VAL A 277 3.73 -16.20 -14.07
C VAL A 277 3.66 -16.55 -15.55
N GLU A 278 3.54 -15.52 -16.38
CA GLU A 278 3.41 -15.64 -17.83
C GLU A 278 4.17 -14.52 -18.56
N LEU A 279 4.40 -14.73 -19.85
CA LEU A 279 4.92 -13.71 -20.75
C LEU A 279 3.74 -13.00 -21.44
N ARG A 280 3.79 -11.67 -21.51
CA ARG A 280 2.81 -10.86 -22.22
C ARG A 280 3.51 -9.91 -23.18
N ALA A 281 2.88 -9.65 -24.32
CA ALA A 281 3.24 -8.51 -25.16
C ALA A 281 2.52 -7.26 -24.63
N LYS A 282 3.26 -6.23 -24.21
CA LYS A 282 2.70 -4.96 -23.72
C LYS A 282 3.46 -3.80 -24.36
N GLY A 283 2.77 -3.06 -25.24
CA GLY A 283 3.35 -1.89 -25.91
C GLY A 283 4.53 -2.24 -26.83
N GLY A 284 4.49 -3.40 -27.48
CA GLY A 284 5.59 -3.91 -28.30
C GLY A 284 6.71 -4.59 -27.52
N GLU A 285 6.71 -4.54 -26.19
CA GLU A 285 7.71 -5.22 -25.36
C GLU A 285 7.17 -6.55 -24.83
N VAL A 286 8.03 -7.56 -24.73
CA VAL A 286 7.81 -8.80 -23.98
C VAL A 286 8.08 -8.51 -22.51
N VAL A 287 7.06 -8.70 -21.68
CA VAL A 287 7.13 -8.51 -20.23
C VAL A 287 6.84 -9.82 -19.50
N LEU A 288 7.58 -10.09 -18.44
CA LEU A 288 7.28 -11.17 -17.49
C LEU A 288 6.34 -10.62 -16.43
N ALA A 289 5.17 -11.22 -16.27
CA ALA A 289 4.13 -10.71 -15.39
C ALA A 289 3.46 -11.80 -14.54
N SER A 290 2.92 -11.41 -13.38
CA SER A 290 2.03 -12.22 -12.56
C SER A 290 0.82 -11.38 -12.16
N GLY A 291 -0.37 -11.73 -12.67
CA GLY A 291 -1.56 -10.90 -12.48
C GLY A 291 -1.34 -9.49 -13.05
N THR A 292 -1.44 -8.45 -12.24
CA THR A 292 -1.14 -7.07 -12.66
C THR A 292 0.33 -6.68 -12.51
N GLU A 293 1.14 -7.48 -11.82
CA GLU A 293 2.55 -7.14 -11.54
C GLU A 293 3.45 -7.47 -12.72
N ILE A 294 4.21 -6.47 -13.17
CA ILE A 294 5.31 -6.65 -14.10
C ILE A 294 6.55 -6.98 -13.25
N LEU A 295 7.10 -8.18 -13.45
CA LEU A 295 8.29 -8.67 -12.76
C LEU A 295 9.57 -8.24 -13.49
N GLY A 296 9.51 -8.10 -14.81
CA GLY A 296 10.63 -7.66 -15.66
C GLY A 296 10.19 -7.31 -17.08
N LYS A 297 10.96 -6.45 -17.75
CA LYS A 297 10.72 -6.02 -19.14
C LYS A 297 11.91 -6.41 -20.02
N PHE A 298 11.66 -7.18 -21.06
CA PHE A 298 12.71 -7.79 -21.89
C PHE A 298 12.83 -7.17 -23.30
N GLY A 299 12.08 -6.09 -23.57
CA GLY A 299 12.03 -5.49 -24.91
C GLY A 299 11.55 -6.52 -25.94
N ASN A 300 12.25 -6.68 -27.05
CA ASN A 300 11.89 -7.66 -28.09
C ASN A 300 12.56 -9.03 -27.90
N ASP A 301 13.37 -9.22 -26.85
CA ASP A 301 14.08 -10.48 -26.62
C ASP A 301 13.18 -11.51 -25.91
N GLU A 302 12.42 -12.23 -26.72
CA GLU A 302 11.54 -13.30 -26.24
C GLU A 302 12.32 -14.49 -25.66
N PHE A 303 13.55 -14.74 -26.12
CA PHE A 303 14.34 -15.89 -25.65
C PHE A 303 14.75 -15.68 -24.20
N THR A 304 15.35 -14.53 -23.88
CA THR A 304 15.73 -14.21 -22.50
C THR A 304 14.51 -14.09 -21.59
N ALA A 305 13.37 -13.61 -22.11
CA ALA A 305 12.11 -13.59 -21.36
C ALA A 305 11.64 -15.02 -21.00
N ARG A 306 11.75 -15.98 -21.94
CA ARG A 306 11.43 -17.40 -21.68
C ARG A 306 12.36 -18.02 -20.65
N ASP A 307 13.64 -17.70 -20.67
CA ASP A 307 14.60 -18.16 -19.66
C ASP A 307 14.26 -17.60 -18.28
N ALA A 308 13.92 -16.30 -18.20
CA ALA A 308 13.45 -15.69 -16.97
C ALA A 308 12.17 -16.36 -16.44
N LEU A 309 11.22 -16.69 -17.32
CA LEU A 309 10.01 -17.42 -16.95
C LEU A 309 10.32 -18.80 -16.38
N ARG A 310 11.21 -19.57 -17.03
CA ARG A 310 11.64 -20.89 -16.54
C ARG A 310 12.30 -20.77 -15.17
N MET A 311 13.22 -19.83 -15.01
CA MET A 311 13.89 -19.58 -13.75
C MET A 311 12.91 -19.25 -12.61
N VAL A 312 11.94 -18.36 -12.83
CA VAL A 312 10.94 -18.02 -11.79
C VAL A 312 10.09 -19.24 -11.39
N ARG A 313 9.74 -20.10 -12.36
CA ARG A 313 8.99 -21.33 -12.11
C ARG A 313 9.82 -22.38 -11.38
N ASP A 314 11.05 -22.61 -11.81
CA ASP A 314 11.95 -23.63 -11.28
C ASP A 314 12.45 -23.29 -9.87
N ALA A 315 12.78 -22.02 -9.62
CA ALA A 315 13.20 -21.53 -8.30
C ALA A 315 12.04 -21.43 -7.31
N ARG A 316 10.78 -21.56 -7.78
CA ARG A 316 9.55 -21.51 -6.97
C ARG A 316 9.50 -20.28 -6.07
N PHE A 317 9.74 -19.10 -6.64
CA PHE A 317 9.61 -17.86 -5.89
C PHE A 317 8.17 -17.67 -5.41
N THR A 318 8.01 -17.27 -4.15
CA THR A 318 6.71 -17.03 -3.50
C THR A 318 6.45 -15.58 -3.20
N ASP A 319 7.49 -14.76 -3.22
CA ASP A 319 7.41 -13.33 -2.93
C ASP A 319 8.25 -12.56 -3.95
N TYR A 320 7.69 -11.46 -4.44
CA TYR A 320 8.36 -10.50 -5.30
C TYR A 320 8.50 -9.18 -4.54
N CYS A 321 9.73 -8.72 -4.39
CA CYS A 321 10.06 -7.53 -3.61
C CYS A 321 10.52 -6.40 -4.52
N LYS A 322 10.08 -5.17 -4.23
CA LYS A 322 10.53 -3.92 -4.84
C LYS A 322 11.06 -3.00 -3.73
N PHE A 323 12.20 -2.36 -3.99
CA PHE A 323 12.88 -1.56 -2.99
C PHE A 323 13.45 -0.28 -3.60
N GLY A 324 13.23 0.84 -2.91
CA GLY A 324 13.84 2.13 -3.20
C GLY A 324 13.36 2.79 -4.50
N THR A 325 13.78 4.03 -4.70
CA THR A 325 13.50 4.82 -5.92
C THR A 325 14.29 4.33 -7.13
N ALA A 326 15.43 3.66 -6.92
CA ALA A 326 16.19 2.98 -7.97
C ALA A 326 15.45 1.78 -8.58
N GLY A 327 14.32 1.36 -8.00
CA GLY A 327 13.51 0.25 -8.52
C GLY A 327 14.22 -1.09 -8.43
N VAL A 328 15.00 -1.31 -7.37
CA VAL A 328 15.65 -2.61 -7.12
C VAL A 328 14.57 -3.65 -6.88
N THR A 329 14.67 -4.80 -7.55
CA THR A 329 13.72 -5.88 -7.37
C THR A 329 14.45 -7.18 -7.05
N PHE A 330 13.82 -8.03 -6.26
CA PHE A 330 14.36 -9.34 -5.90
C PHE A 330 13.23 -10.30 -5.54
N PHE A 331 13.56 -11.58 -5.41
CA PHE A 331 12.60 -12.64 -5.12
C PHE A 331 12.97 -13.36 -3.83
N LEU A 332 11.96 -13.88 -3.14
CA LEU A 332 12.13 -14.77 -2.00
C LEU A 332 11.39 -16.10 -2.25
N SER A 333 11.89 -17.16 -1.62
CA SER A 333 11.26 -18.48 -1.59
C SER A 333 10.85 -18.79 -0.15
N ASN A 334 9.55 -18.74 0.12
CA ASN A 334 8.93 -18.82 1.44
C ASN A 334 9.53 -17.81 2.44
N GLY A 335 9.67 -16.55 2.04
CA GLY A 335 10.27 -15.50 2.88
C GLY A 335 11.76 -15.68 3.18
N GLN A 336 12.48 -16.50 2.41
CA GLN A 336 13.92 -16.72 2.53
C GLN A 336 14.65 -16.45 1.20
N ALA A 337 15.95 -16.18 1.27
CA ALA A 337 16.78 -16.07 0.08
C ALA A 337 16.75 -17.36 -0.75
N PRO A 338 16.61 -17.28 -2.08
CA PRO A 338 16.59 -18.46 -2.93
C PRO A 338 17.98 -19.11 -2.97
N ARG A 339 18.03 -20.43 -2.82
CA ARG A 339 19.28 -21.22 -2.82
C ARG A 339 19.51 -22.03 -4.10
N ASN A 340 18.48 -22.18 -4.92
CA ASN A 340 18.47 -23.07 -6.06
C ASN A 340 18.38 -22.25 -7.35
N MET A 341 19.37 -21.39 -7.57
CA MET A 341 19.46 -20.65 -8.83
C MET A 341 19.85 -21.59 -9.97
N PRO A 342 19.19 -21.51 -11.14
CA PRO A 342 19.54 -22.35 -12.29
C PRO A 342 20.99 -22.15 -12.75
N LEU A 343 21.61 -23.22 -13.26
CA LEU A 343 23.02 -23.23 -13.70
C LEU A 343 23.33 -22.26 -14.84
N HIS A 344 22.34 -21.85 -15.63
CA HIS A 344 22.51 -20.89 -16.71
C HIS A 344 22.60 -19.43 -16.22
N THR A 345 22.38 -19.17 -14.92
CA THR A 345 22.52 -17.83 -14.36
C THR A 345 23.98 -17.53 -14.04
N LEU A 346 24.50 -16.40 -14.53
CA LEU A 346 25.83 -15.92 -14.16
C LEU A 346 25.75 -15.36 -12.73
N GLY A 347 26.37 -16.07 -11.80
CA GLY A 347 26.40 -15.73 -10.39
C GLY A 347 27.73 -15.10 -9.98
N GLN A 348 27.69 -13.86 -9.48
CA GLN A 348 28.81 -13.23 -8.78
C GLN A 348 28.65 -13.46 -7.28
N ARG A 349 29.59 -14.18 -6.66
CA ARG A 349 29.64 -14.33 -5.20
C ARG A 349 30.27 -13.09 -4.57
N PHE A 350 29.80 -12.73 -3.38
CA PHE A 350 30.36 -11.66 -2.57
C PHE A 350 30.29 -12.03 -1.08
N ASP A 351 31.15 -11.43 -0.25
CA ASP A 351 31.07 -11.58 1.20
C ASP A 351 30.04 -10.60 1.78
N PRO A 352 28.95 -11.06 2.41
CA PRO A 352 27.95 -10.18 3.01
C PRO A 352 28.54 -9.30 4.12
N ALA A 353 29.52 -9.80 4.89
CA ALA A 353 30.11 -9.05 6.00
C ALA A 353 30.96 -7.88 5.50
N GLY A 354 31.63 -8.05 4.35
CA GLY A 354 32.43 -7.02 3.68
C GLY A 354 31.64 -5.99 2.87
N MET A 355 30.30 -6.05 2.83
CA MET A 355 29.51 -5.09 2.06
C MET A 355 29.68 -3.66 2.57
N ARG A 356 29.86 -2.72 1.64
CA ARG A 356 29.99 -1.29 1.92
C ARG A 356 29.11 -0.46 1.01
N LEU A 357 28.92 0.81 1.38
CA LEU A 357 28.26 1.80 0.53
C LEU A 357 29.31 2.43 -0.36
N LEU A 358 28.99 2.62 -1.64
CA LEU A 358 29.86 3.23 -2.62
C LEU A 358 29.08 4.32 -3.34
N GLU A 359 29.58 5.55 -3.31
CA GLU A 359 29.09 6.62 -4.18
C GLU A 359 29.82 6.52 -5.52
N ALA A 360 29.07 6.23 -6.58
CA ALA A 360 29.62 6.06 -7.92
C ALA A 360 28.60 6.45 -8.99
N ARG A 361 29.08 7.08 -10.06
CA ARG A 361 28.27 7.48 -11.23
C ARG A 361 27.09 8.41 -10.87
N GLY A 362 27.29 9.28 -9.88
CA GLY A 362 26.27 10.21 -9.41
C GLY A 362 25.12 9.55 -8.63
N GLY A 363 25.31 8.34 -8.13
CA GLY A 363 24.34 7.62 -7.31
C GLY A 363 25.01 6.79 -6.22
N TRP A 364 24.19 6.22 -5.35
CA TRP A 364 24.65 5.35 -4.27
C TRP A 364 24.50 3.88 -4.66
N TRP A 365 25.42 3.05 -4.18
CA TRP A 365 25.44 1.62 -4.46
C TRP A 365 25.74 0.84 -3.19
N VAL A 366 25.16 -0.36 -3.09
CA VAL A 366 25.72 -1.40 -2.22
C VAL A 366 26.80 -2.11 -3.03
N ALA A 367 28.01 -2.18 -2.48
CA ALA A 367 29.17 -2.78 -3.11
C ALA A 367 29.79 -3.87 -2.24
N ASP A 368 30.54 -4.78 -2.85
CA ASP A 368 31.32 -5.79 -2.13
C ASP A 368 32.56 -5.19 -1.44
N ALA A 369 33.33 -6.03 -0.74
CA ALA A 369 34.58 -5.63 -0.09
C ALA A 369 35.59 -4.99 -1.08
N ASN A 370 35.59 -5.45 -2.33
CA ASN A 370 36.48 -5.00 -3.40
C ASN A 370 35.94 -3.79 -4.18
N SER A 371 34.87 -3.14 -3.68
CA SER A 371 34.25 -1.98 -4.34
C SER A 371 33.54 -2.30 -5.65
N HIS A 372 33.25 -3.56 -5.95
CA HIS A 372 32.40 -3.89 -7.09
C HIS A 372 30.95 -3.55 -6.78
N PRO A 373 30.27 -2.77 -7.62
CA PRO A 373 28.87 -2.41 -7.41
C PRO A 373 27.97 -3.65 -7.53
N LEU A 374 27.12 -3.89 -6.54
CA LEU A 374 26.16 -5.01 -6.52
C LEU A 374 24.77 -4.53 -6.89
N LEU A 375 24.22 -3.54 -6.17
CA LEU A 375 22.87 -3.02 -6.39
C LEU A 375 22.83 -1.49 -6.27
N PRO A 376 22.11 -0.79 -7.16
CA PRO A 376 21.96 0.66 -7.10
C PRO A 376 20.95 1.10 -6.02
N ALA A 377 21.09 2.33 -5.55
CA ALA A 377 20.18 2.99 -4.61
C ALA A 377 20.07 4.49 -4.96
N GLY A 378 18.89 5.08 -4.74
CA GLY A 378 18.65 6.48 -5.08
C GLY A 378 19.26 7.47 -4.09
N SER A 379 19.55 7.04 -2.86
CA SER A 379 20.17 7.85 -1.81
C SER A 379 21.05 7.01 -0.88
N GLN A 380 21.87 7.67 -0.07
CA GLN A 380 22.68 6.98 0.95
C GLN A 380 21.80 6.19 1.93
N GLN A 381 20.70 6.78 2.39
CA GLN A 381 19.76 6.14 3.31
C GLN A 381 19.11 4.90 2.68
N GLU A 382 18.75 4.98 1.38
CA GLU A 382 18.26 3.81 0.65
C GLU A 382 19.33 2.72 0.54
N ALA A 383 20.60 3.09 0.29
CA ALA A 383 21.71 2.14 0.20
C ALA A 383 21.96 1.44 1.54
N GLU A 384 21.87 2.17 2.66
CA GLU A 384 21.94 1.61 4.01
C GLU A 384 20.81 0.62 4.28
N ALA A 385 19.57 0.99 3.95
CA ALA A 385 18.42 0.11 4.10
C ALA A 385 18.51 -1.12 3.17
N LEU A 386 19.02 -0.97 1.94
CA LEU A 386 19.26 -2.08 1.03
C LEU A 386 20.35 -3.02 1.55
N LYS A 387 21.44 -2.49 2.11
CA LYS A 387 22.46 -3.28 2.80
C LYS A 387 21.85 -4.08 3.96
N LYS A 388 20.97 -3.46 4.76
CA LYS A 388 20.23 -4.18 5.83
C LYS A 388 19.37 -5.31 5.26
N VAL A 389 18.64 -5.09 4.16
CA VAL A 389 17.88 -6.15 3.46
C VAL A 389 18.82 -7.29 3.07
N MET A 390 19.96 -6.98 2.45
CA MET A 390 20.89 -8.01 2.00
C MET A 390 21.45 -8.86 3.13
N LEU A 391 21.81 -8.22 4.25
CA LEU A 391 22.26 -8.90 5.47
C LEU A 391 21.14 -9.72 6.11
N ALA A 392 19.93 -9.17 6.21
CA ALA A 392 18.81 -9.80 6.89
C ALA A 392 18.36 -11.10 6.23
N PHE A 393 18.37 -11.16 4.90
CA PHE A 393 18.06 -12.38 4.14
C PHE A 393 19.29 -13.27 3.89
N GLY A 394 20.49 -12.78 4.19
CA GLY A 394 21.73 -13.51 4.02
C GLY A 394 22.04 -13.81 2.55
N PHE A 395 21.84 -12.83 1.67
CA PHE A 395 22.29 -12.91 0.28
C PHE A 395 23.81 -12.81 0.22
N ASP A 396 24.45 -13.70 -0.53
CA ASP A 396 25.91 -13.77 -0.75
C ASP A 396 26.26 -14.02 -2.24
N GLN A 397 25.25 -14.00 -3.10
CA GLN A 397 25.38 -14.17 -4.54
C GLN A 397 24.41 -13.24 -5.28
N ILE A 398 24.88 -12.58 -6.33
CA ILE A 398 24.05 -11.86 -7.29
C ILE A 398 24.01 -12.66 -8.60
N CYS A 399 22.82 -13.06 -9.01
CA CYS A 399 22.58 -13.66 -10.32
C CYS A 399 22.01 -12.61 -11.28
N THR A 400 22.61 -12.45 -12.46
CA THR A 400 22.09 -11.51 -13.47
C THR A 400 21.57 -12.24 -14.70
N LEU A 401 20.41 -11.81 -15.19
CA LEU A 401 19.94 -12.11 -16.54
C LEU A 401 20.14 -10.86 -17.41
N SER A 402 20.83 -11.04 -18.54
CA SER A 402 21.18 -9.96 -19.45
C SER A 402 20.68 -10.22 -20.87
N VAL A 403 20.19 -9.17 -21.53
CA VAL A 403 19.79 -9.13 -22.94
C VAL A 403 20.76 -8.21 -23.67
N GLY A 404 21.50 -8.71 -24.67
CA GLY A 404 22.40 -7.87 -25.47
C GLY A 404 23.41 -7.06 -24.64
N GLY A 405 23.92 -7.64 -23.53
CA GLY A 405 24.84 -6.97 -22.61
C GLY A 405 24.20 -6.03 -21.59
N LYS A 406 22.88 -5.76 -21.68
CA LYS A 406 22.14 -4.99 -20.68
C LYS A 406 21.55 -5.92 -19.64
N VAL A 407 21.81 -5.65 -18.36
CA VAL A 407 21.18 -6.38 -17.24
C VAL A 407 19.69 -6.03 -17.21
N VAL A 408 18.83 -7.03 -17.36
CA VAL A 408 17.37 -6.87 -17.35
C VAL A 408 16.78 -7.26 -15.99
N MET A 409 17.37 -8.26 -15.34
CA MET A 409 16.91 -8.75 -14.05
C MET A 409 18.10 -9.14 -13.19
N THR A 410 18.12 -8.66 -11.95
CA THR A 410 19.15 -8.98 -10.95
C THR A 410 18.47 -9.71 -9.80
N ILE A 411 19.02 -10.85 -9.39
CA ILE A 411 18.44 -11.73 -8.38
C ILE A 411 19.49 -12.00 -7.32
N PRO A 412 19.39 -11.31 -6.17
CA PRO A 412 20.09 -11.71 -4.95
C PRO A 412 19.66 -13.12 -4.54
N ALA A 413 20.65 -13.95 -4.26
CA ALA A 413 20.50 -15.35 -3.91
C ALA A 413 21.47 -15.72 -2.79
N LYS A 414 21.29 -16.92 -2.27
CA LYS A 414 22.21 -17.53 -1.31
C LYS A 414 22.89 -18.73 -1.96
N ALA A 415 24.21 -18.72 -2.00
CA ALA A 415 25.03 -19.82 -2.46
C ALA A 415 24.74 -21.08 -1.65
N ARG A 416 24.79 -22.23 -2.34
CA ARG A 416 24.57 -23.54 -1.73
C ARG A 416 25.69 -23.92 -0.77
#